data_AF-A0A1I8H581-F1
#
_entry.id   AF-A0A1I8H581-F1
#
_cell.length_a   1.000
_cell.length_b   1.000
_cell.length_c   1.000
_cell.angle_alpha   90.00
_cell.angle_beta   90.00
_cell.angle_gamma   90.00
#
_symmetry.space_group_name_H-M   'P 1'
#
loop_
_entity.id
_entity.type
_entity.pdbx_description
1 polymer ?
#
loop_
_entity_poly.entity_id
_entity_poly.type
_entity_poly.pdbx_seq_one_letter_code
_entity_poly.pdbx_strand_id
1 'polypeptide(L)'
;KRCPVLTNTTLSLSSTELSASGTWTSTSQNYPDVFYYYDSSDPYCNAFNYTVISHCADGFLPEAERIFTCLDSKNWSNSLPSCYRKSCSAPPEIPNAYIDLQFNNSAASPWSYMDYVVYKTVPGYEFFYVPGSTDGLTEWRSVCLENASWAYIPTPERIYCKLSDQNLTAIANVTVLNLTGRRYQDNASLVCFNSTTHEFSLRNDELQFDITCMADKRWTDEIAGVWIAGCRIKMCPSPTIPTVPYQIVRESSNVSQNLAIITTVPPVTGAQTVFTELGVACLEGFWRPASAPAAIICQASKNWTSFEGCIRHACTEPPTVEHSIIGRNYSNLPEERFRLYDTTYYDSEPGYRFSVVERNWHFASCLWNSTSNTTYWTEVYRMELRKCSAPSVVTTTYTIPKWNSTTNIRLNQTKTVQLTVLPSNLSLDCFTWNNISCEEGHYEPNGIDSIQ
;
A
#
# COMPACT_ATOMS: atom_id res chain seq x y z
N LYS A 1 -9.80 -6.40 -102.27
CA LYS A 1 -8.59 -6.60 -101.43
C LYS A 1 -9.00 -6.38 -99.98
N ARG A 2 -8.61 -7.25 -99.04
CA ARG A 2 -9.00 -7.16 -97.62
C ARG A 2 -7.80 -7.39 -96.72
N CYS A 3 -7.72 -6.63 -95.62
CA CYS A 3 -6.70 -6.76 -94.58
C CYS A 3 -7.13 -7.77 -93.49
N PRO A 4 -6.19 -8.28 -92.67
CA PRO A 4 -6.54 -9.11 -91.52
C PRO A 4 -7.51 -8.40 -90.58
N VAL A 5 -8.47 -9.13 -90.02
CA VAL A 5 -9.39 -8.60 -89.00
C VAL A 5 -8.59 -8.31 -87.73
N LEU A 6 -8.68 -7.08 -87.23
CA LEU A 6 -8.06 -6.70 -85.97
C LEU A 6 -8.92 -7.23 -84.82
N THR A 7 -8.28 -7.88 -83.85
CA THR A 7 -8.92 -8.35 -82.61
C THR A 7 -8.33 -7.58 -81.44
N ASN A 8 -9.16 -7.28 -80.43
CA ASN A 8 -8.70 -6.63 -79.21
C ASN A 8 -7.56 -7.46 -78.58
N THR A 9 -6.51 -6.76 -78.12
CA THR A 9 -5.40 -7.37 -77.39
C THR A 9 -5.74 -7.40 -75.90
N THR A 10 -5.34 -8.46 -75.20
CA THR A 10 -5.56 -8.58 -73.75
C THR A 10 -4.23 -8.61 -73.01
N LEU A 11 -4.12 -7.81 -71.95
CA LEU A 11 -3.06 -7.90 -70.96
C LEU A 11 -3.56 -8.69 -69.75
N SER A 12 -2.76 -9.64 -69.28
CA SER A 12 -2.98 -10.30 -68.00
C SER A 12 -2.39 -9.44 -66.89
N LEU A 13 -3.23 -8.93 -66.00
CA LEU A 13 -2.80 -8.15 -64.84
C LEU A 13 -3.27 -8.84 -63.56
N SER A 14 -2.41 -8.85 -62.55
CA SER A 14 -2.73 -9.37 -61.22
C SER A 14 -2.98 -8.22 -60.27
N SER A 15 -4.21 -8.13 -59.75
CA SER A 15 -4.54 -7.23 -58.64
C SER A 15 -4.71 -8.05 -57.36
N THR A 16 -4.53 -7.39 -56.23
CA THR A 16 -4.91 -7.93 -54.92
C THR A 16 -5.97 -7.01 -54.33
N GLU A 17 -7.11 -7.57 -53.93
CA GLU A 17 -8.23 -6.84 -53.35
C GLU A 17 -8.41 -7.22 -51.88
N LEU A 18 -8.82 -6.27 -51.04
CA LEU A 18 -9.23 -6.57 -49.67
C LEU A 18 -10.67 -7.05 -49.75
N SER A 19 -10.93 -8.32 -49.40
CA SER A 19 -12.29 -8.79 -49.28
C SER A 19 -13.01 -8.05 -48.15
N ALA A 20 -14.34 -8.04 -48.16
CA ALA A 20 -15.17 -7.46 -47.08
C ALA A 20 -14.88 -8.05 -45.69
N SER A 21 -14.14 -9.17 -45.62
CA SER A 21 -13.68 -9.81 -44.39
C SER A 21 -12.30 -9.35 -43.90
N GLY A 22 -11.68 -8.36 -44.55
CA GLY A 22 -10.35 -7.86 -44.19
C GLY A 22 -9.19 -8.76 -44.64
N THR A 23 -9.43 -9.69 -45.56
CA THR A 23 -8.40 -10.60 -46.09
C THR A 23 -8.03 -10.25 -47.53
N TRP A 24 -6.74 -10.25 -47.84
CA TRP A 24 -6.22 -9.97 -49.18
C TRP A 24 -6.42 -11.17 -50.12
N THR A 25 -7.13 -10.98 -51.21
CA THR A 25 -7.30 -11.98 -52.28
C THR A 25 -6.62 -11.52 -53.54
N SER A 26 -5.75 -12.35 -54.12
CA SER A 26 -5.12 -12.08 -55.42
C SER A 26 -5.97 -12.63 -56.56
N THR A 27 -6.31 -11.78 -57.52
CA THR A 27 -7.05 -12.12 -58.73
C THR A 27 -6.22 -11.73 -59.95
N SER A 28 -5.97 -12.71 -60.84
CA SER A 28 -5.42 -12.44 -62.16
C SER A 28 -6.58 -12.29 -63.13
N GLN A 29 -6.73 -11.12 -63.74
CA GLN A 29 -7.78 -10.85 -64.70
C GLN A 29 -7.18 -10.33 -66.00
N ASN A 30 -7.72 -10.81 -67.13
CA ASN A 30 -7.33 -10.37 -68.45
C ASN A 30 -8.16 -9.14 -68.81
N TYR A 31 -7.49 -8.00 -68.99
CA TYR A 31 -8.12 -6.76 -69.43
C TYR A 31 -7.78 -6.51 -70.89
N PRO A 32 -8.75 -6.07 -71.72
CA PRO A 32 -8.43 -5.54 -73.04
C PRO A 32 -7.51 -4.32 -72.86
N ASP A 33 -6.43 -4.26 -73.63
CA ASP A 33 -5.44 -3.17 -73.60
C ASP A 33 -5.67 -2.18 -74.76
N VAL A 34 -6.09 -2.71 -75.92
CA VAL A 34 -6.44 -1.93 -77.12
C VAL A 34 -7.82 -2.35 -77.63
N PHE A 35 -8.67 -1.36 -77.91
CA PHE A 35 -9.96 -1.49 -78.57
C PHE A 35 -9.90 -0.96 -80.01
N TYR A 36 -10.59 -1.63 -80.92
CA TYR A 36 -10.79 -1.19 -82.30
C TYR A 36 -12.27 -0.91 -82.54
N TYR A 37 -12.59 0.30 -83.00
CA TYR A 37 -13.96 0.63 -83.39
C TYR A 37 -14.11 0.44 -84.89
N TYR A 38 -14.88 -0.59 -85.27
CA TYR A 38 -15.40 -0.78 -86.62
C TYR A 38 -16.89 -0.44 -86.62
N ASP A 39 -17.44 -0.04 -87.77
CA ASP A 39 -18.89 -0.04 -87.93
C ASP A 39 -19.38 -1.49 -87.89
N SER A 40 -20.07 -1.88 -86.80
CA SER A 40 -20.53 -3.24 -86.59
C SER A 40 -21.54 -3.73 -87.63
N SER A 41 -22.09 -2.81 -88.43
CA SER A 41 -23.02 -3.11 -89.51
C SER A 41 -22.34 -3.26 -90.88
N ASP A 42 -21.04 -2.96 -90.99
CA ASP A 42 -20.32 -2.96 -92.27
C ASP A 42 -19.59 -4.30 -92.53
N PRO A 43 -20.08 -5.14 -93.47
CA PRO A 43 -19.41 -6.38 -93.87
C PRO A 43 -18.10 -6.17 -94.65
N TYR A 44 -17.70 -4.91 -94.89
CA TYR A 44 -16.47 -4.49 -95.56
C TYR A 44 -15.49 -3.73 -94.64
N CYS A 45 -15.60 -3.88 -93.31
CA CYS A 45 -14.76 -3.21 -92.30
C CYS A 45 -13.24 -3.49 -92.39
N ASN A 46 -12.80 -4.35 -93.30
CA ASN A 46 -11.40 -4.60 -93.61
C ASN A 46 -11.08 -4.47 -95.10
N ALA A 47 -11.93 -3.81 -95.89
CA ALA A 47 -11.72 -3.59 -97.33
C ALA A 47 -10.65 -2.53 -97.61
N PHE A 48 -10.11 -2.55 -98.82
CA PHE A 48 -9.16 -1.54 -99.30
C PHE A 48 -9.69 -0.12 -99.07
N ASN A 49 -8.82 0.75 -98.56
CA ASN A 49 -9.11 2.14 -98.19
C ASN A 49 -10.05 2.33 -96.98
N TYR A 50 -10.41 1.25 -96.26
CA TYR A 50 -11.14 1.36 -94.99
C TYR A 50 -10.21 1.84 -93.87
N THR A 51 -10.70 2.74 -93.03
CA THR A 51 -9.96 3.34 -91.91
C THR A 51 -10.53 2.90 -90.57
N VAL A 52 -9.67 2.45 -89.66
CA VAL A 52 -10.02 2.07 -88.29
C VAL A 52 -9.25 2.97 -87.32
N ILE A 53 -9.91 3.41 -86.26
CA ILE A 53 -9.29 4.16 -85.17
C ILE A 53 -9.10 3.21 -83.99
N SER A 54 -7.89 3.17 -83.46
CA SER A 54 -7.58 2.43 -82.23
C SER A 54 -7.71 3.33 -81.01
N HIS A 55 -8.25 2.80 -79.92
CA HIS A 55 -8.24 3.46 -78.62
C HIS A 55 -7.64 2.51 -77.57
N CYS A 56 -6.90 3.04 -76.62
CA CYS A 56 -6.50 2.26 -75.45
C CYS A 56 -7.69 2.09 -74.50
N ALA A 57 -7.69 1.00 -73.74
CA ALA A 57 -8.67 0.81 -72.69
C ALA A 57 -8.55 1.91 -71.60
N ASP A 58 -9.63 2.08 -70.83
CA ASP A 58 -9.61 3.01 -69.71
C ASP A 58 -8.47 2.67 -68.74
N GLY A 59 -7.76 3.71 -68.29
CA GLY A 59 -6.55 3.56 -67.49
C GLY A 59 -5.25 3.41 -68.28
N PHE A 60 -5.32 3.34 -69.61
CA PHE A 60 -4.16 3.28 -70.50
C PHE A 60 -4.11 4.50 -71.44
N LEU A 61 -2.91 4.83 -71.91
CA LEU A 61 -2.64 5.86 -72.90
C LEU A 61 -1.87 5.28 -74.09
N PRO A 62 -2.18 5.72 -75.32
CA PRO A 62 -1.42 5.28 -76.48
C PRO A 62 -0.06 5.97 -76.49
N GLU A 63 0.97 5.25 -76.94
CA GLU A 63 2.27 5.85 -77.26
C GLU A 63 2.13 7.01 -78.29
N ALA A 64 1.21 6.85 -79.25
CA ALA A 64 0.78 7.89 -80.18
C ALA A 64 -0.61 7.59 -80.76
N GLU A 65 -1.41 8.61 -81.07
CA GLU A 65 -2.66 8.45 -81.84
C GLU A 65 -2.36 7.91 -83.25
N ARG A 66 -2.99 6.79 -83.64
CA ARG A 66 -2.77 6.15 -84.95
C ARG A 66 -4.10 5.77 -85.61
N ILE A 67 -4.22 6.13 -86.88
CA ILE A 67 -5.32 5.71 -87.77
C ILE A 67 -4.81 4.58 -88.68
N PHE A 68 -5.52 3.47 -88.74
CA PHE A 68 -5.15 2.30 -89.53
C PHE A 68 -5.93 2.31 -90.85
N THR A 69 -5.24 2.41 -91.98
CA THR A 69 -5.87 2.34 -93.31
C THR A 69 -5.50 1.04 -94.00
N CYS A 70 -6.47 0.30 -94.56
CA CYS A 70 -6.17 -0.93 -95.28
C CYS A 70 -5.58 -0.63 -96.67
N LEU A 71 -4.31 -1.01 -96.86
CA LEU A 71 -3.55 -0.73 -98.07
C LEU A 71 -3.81 -1.73 -99.19
N ASP A 72 -3.40 -1.37 -100.40
CA ASP A 72 -3.53 -2.19 -101.60
C ASP A 72 -2.66 -3.47 -101.56
N SER A 73 -1.65 -3.46 -100.68
CA SER A 73 -0.79 -4.57 -100.29
C SER A 73 -1.48 -5.61 -99.40
N LYS A 74 -2.74 -5.38 -98.99
CA LYS A 74 -3.51 -6.19 -98.02
C LYS A 74 -2.97 -6.13 -96.59
N ASN A 75 -2.14 -5.14 -96.26
CA ASN A 75 -1.67 -4.85 -94.90
C ASN A 75 -2.25 -3.52 -94.39
N TRP A 76 -2.36 -3.38 -93.07
CA TRP A 76 -2.71 -2.09 -92.46
C TRP A 76 -1.55 -1.09 -92.56
N SER A 77 -1.86 0.21 -92.68
CA SER A 77 -0.89 1.28 -92.86
C SER A 77 0.08 1.48 -91.69
N ASN A 78 -0.32 1.05 -90.48
CA ASN A 78 0.43 1.21 -89.25
C ASN A 78 0.53 -0.12 -88.50
N SER A 79 1.57 -0.28 -87.68
CA SER A 79 1.68 -1.39 -86.74
C SER A 79 0.76 -1.17 -85.53
N LEU A 80 0.35 -2.27 -84.88
CA LEU A 80 -0.45 -2.25 -83.66
C LEU A 80 0.14 -1.26 -82.64
N PRO A 81 -0.68 -0.41 -81.99
CA PRO A 81 -0.17 0.54 -81.02
C PRO A 81 0.16 -0.18 -79.71
N SER A 82 1.14 0.34 -78.98
CA SER A 82 1.38 -0.04 -77.59
C SER A 82 0.67 0.94 -76.66
N CYS A 83 -0.08 0.39 -75.71
CA CYS A 83 -0.74 1.15 -74.66
C CYS A 83 0.07 1.01 -73.37
N TYR A 84 0.26 2.11 -72.65
CA TYR A 84 0.93 2.12 -71.36
C TYR A 84 -0.01 2.62 -70.28
N ARG A 85 0.19 2.14 -69.05
CA ARG A 85 -0.63 2.51 -67.90
C ARG A 85 -0.50 4.02 -67.63
N LYS A 86 -1.62 4.71 -67.44
CA LYS A 86 -1.64 6.13 -67.04
C LYS A 86 -0.87 6.31 -65.74
N SER A 87 -0.03 7.33 -65.66
CA SER A 87 0.73 7.64 -64.44
C SER A 87 -0.14 8.40 -63.44
N CYS A 88 -0.22 7.92 -62.21
CA CYS A 88 -0.80 8.65 -61.08
C CYS A 88 0.22 9.64 -60.49
N SER A 89 -0.29 10.71 -59.89
CA SER A 89 0.52 11.59 -59.04
C SER A 89 1.02 10.84 -57.80
N ALA A 90 1.92 11.48 -57.05
CA ALA A 90 2.29 10.98 -55.73
C ALA A 90 1.03 10.75 -54.86
N PRO A 91 0.96 9.63 -54.12
CA PRO A 91 -0.13 9.40 -53.18
C PRO A 91 -0.22 10.55 -52.17
N PRO A 92 -1.43 11.00 -51.82
CA PRO A 92 -1.60 12.13 -50.89
C PRO A 92 -1.15 11.77 -49.48
N GLU A 93 -0.58 12.73 -48.76
CA GLU A 93 -0.29 12.59 -47.33
C GLU A 93 -1.58 12.69 -46.51
N ILE A 94 -1.73 11.78 -45.55
CA ILE A 94 -2.94 11.68 -44.72
C ILE A 94 -2.55 11.89 -43.25
N PRO A 95 -3.15 12.85 -42.52
CA PRO A 95 -2.86 13.05 -41.11
C PRO A 95 -3.12 11.79 -40.27
N ASN A 96 -2.24 11.51 -39.30
CA ASN A 96 -2.33 10.34 -38.43
C ASN A 96 -2.25 8.98 -39.16
N ALA A 97 -1.76 8.98 -40.41
CA ALA A 97 -1.41 7.77 -41.15
C ALA A 97 -0.11 7.97 -41.93
N TYR A 98 0.54 6.86 -42.28
CA TYR A 98 1.73 6.82 -43.11
C TYR A 98 1.62 5.69 -44.14
N ILE A 99 2.33 5.80 -45.25
CA ILE A 99 2.37 4.74 -46.26
C ILE A 99 3.30 3.63 -45.76
N ASP A 100 2.79 2.41 -45.65
CA ASP A 100 3.56 1.23 -45.28
C ASP A 100 4.28 0.66 -46.50
N LEU A 101 5.52 1.11 -46.72
CA LEU A 101 6.35 0.77 -47.87
C LEU A 101 6.61 -0.74 -48.07
N GLN A 102 6.34 -1.58 -47.06
CA GLN A 102 6.56 -3.02 -47.14
C GLN A 102 5.49 -3.77 -47.94
N PHE A 103 4.29 -3.21 -48.07
CA PHE A 103 3.14 -3.88 -48.67
C PHE A 103 2.68 -3.22 -49.97
N ASN A 104 3.55 -2.46 -50.63
CA ASN A 104 3.27 -1.81 -51.91
C ASN A 104 3.58 -2.79 -53.06
N ASN A 105 2.80 -2.77 -54.14
CA ASN A 105 3.22 -3.46 -55.38
C ASN A 105 4.23 -2.64 -56.21
N SER A 106 4.39 -1.35 -55.92
CA SER A 106 5.35 -0.45 -56.57
C SER A 106 6.17 0.31 -55.53
N ALA A 107 7.48 0.06 -55.50
CA ALA A 107 8.41 0.61 -54.50
C ALA A 107 8.78 2.09 -54.74
N ALA A 108 8.51 2.65 -55.91
CA ALA A 108 8.83 4.03 -56.22
C ALA A 108 8.06 4.56 -57.44
N SER A 109 7.90 5.89 -57.46
CA SER A 109 7.46 6.69 -58.60
C SER A 109 8.19 6.31 -59.89
N PRO A 110 7.51 6.30 -61.05
CA PRO A 110 6.12 6.70 -61.25
C PRO A 110 5.11 5.58 -60.91
N TRP A 111 4.10 5.91 -60.11
CA TRP A 111 2.94 5.04 -59.90
C TRP A 111 2.06 5.07 -61.14
N SER A 112 1.51 3.92 -61.51
CA SER A 112 0.67 3.78 -62.68
C SER A 112 -0.67 3.14 -62.35
N TYR A 113 -1.63 3.21 -63.28
CA TYR A 113 -2.94 2.55 -63.15
C TYR A 113 -2.80 1.12 -62.60
N MET A 114 -3.66 0.75 -61.63
CA MET A 114 -3.63 -0.49 -60.85
C MET A 114 -2.48 -0.65 -59.83
N ASP A 115 -1.54 0.30 -59.73
CA ASP A 115 -0.64 0.33 -58.58
C ASP A 115 -1.43 0.70 -57.32
N TYR A 116 -1.03 0.13 -56.18
CA TYR A 116 -1.67 0.40 -54.91
C TYR A 116 -0.67 0.72 -53.82
N VAL A 117 -1.13 1.53 -52.87
CA VAL A 117 -0.40 1.84 -51.64
C VAL A 117 -1.26 1.48 -50.44
N VAL A 118 -0.60 1.01 -49.38
CA VAL A 118 -1.25 0.70 -48.11
C VAL A 118 -0.89 1.82 -47.12
N TYR A 119 -1.91 2.48 -46.60
CA TYR A 119 -1.80 3.42 -45.49
C TYR A 119 -1.99 2.68 -44.18
N LYS A 120 -1.18 3.03 -43.19
CA LYS A 120 -1.23 2.50 -41.83
C LYS A 120 -1.40 3.65 -40.85
N THR A 121 -2.32 3.50 -39.90
CA THR A 121 -2.56 4.52 -38.90
C THR A 121 -1.49 4.54 -37.82
N VAL A 122 -1.31 5.70 -37.20
CA VAL A 122 -0.58 5.80 -35.94
C VAL A 122 -1.44 5.25 -34.79
N PRO A 123 -0.85 4.78 -33.67
CA PRO A 123 -1.61 4.25 -32.54
C PRO A 123 -2.68 5.24 -32.03
N GLY A 124 -3.88 4.73 -31.75
CA GLY A 124 -5.02 5.55 -31.28
C GLY A 124 -5.90 6.12 -32.39
N TYR A 125 -5.61 5.81 -33.66
CA TYR A 125 -6.41 6.23 -34.82
C TYR A 125 -6.80 5.04 -35.70
N GLU A 126 -8.00 5.08 -36.27
CA GLU A 126 -8.52 4.08 -37.20
C GLU A 126 -9.22 4.76 -38.38
N PHE A 127 -9.17 4.13 -39.55
CA PHE A 127 -9.99 4.47 -40.71
C PHE A 127 -11.40 3.93 -40.51
N PHE A 128 -12.41 4.75 -40.82
CA PHE A 128 -13.81 4.34 -40.76
C PHE A 128 -14.44 4.46 -42.15
N TYR A 129 -15.04 3.36 -42.64
CA TYR A 129 -15.76 3.35 -43.92
C TYR A 129 -16.99 4.28 -43.87
N VAL A 130 -17.65 4.32 -42.71
CA VAL A 130 -18.75 5.24 -42.40
C VAL A 130 -18.40 6.02 -41.14
N PRO A 131 -18.51 7.37 -41.13
CA PRO A 131 -18.31 8.17 -39.92
C PRO A 131 -19.21 7.67 -38.78
N GLY A 132 -18.62 7.36 -37.62
CA GLY A 132 -19.35 6.83 -36.46
C GLY A 132 -19.53 5.31 -36.42
N SER A 133 -18.94 4.56 -37.36
CA SER A 133 -18.84 3.10 -37.26
C SER A 133 -17.99 2.67 -36.05
N THR A 134 -18.27 1.50 -35.47
CA THR A 134 -17.44 0.89 -34.42
C THR A 134 -16.30 0.03 -34.98
N ASP A 135 -16.42 -0.35 -36.25
CA ASP A 135 -15.49 -1.26 -36.92
C ASP A 135 -14.50 -0.41 -37.71
N GLY A 136 -13.45 0.01 -37.01
CA GLY A 136 -12.34 0.76 -37.58
C GLY A 136 -11.25 -0.18 -38.11
N LEU A 137 -10.53 0.28 -39.13
CA LEU A 137 -9.40 -0.42 -39.71
C LEU A 137 -8.10 0.34 -39.40
N THR A 138 -7.03 -0.38 -39.06
CA THR A 138 -5.70 0.22 -38.87
C THR A 138 -4.94 0.38 -40.19
N GLU A 139 -5.43 -0.26 -41.25
CA GLU A 139 -4.83 -0.26 -42.58
C GLU A 139 -5.87 0.05 -43.65
N TRP A 140 -5.48 0.84 -44.65
CA TRP A 140 -6.33 1.23 -45.77
C TRP A 140 -5.57 1.14 -47.08
N ARG A 141 -6.15 0.49 -48.09
CA ARG A 141 -5.55 0.43 -49.42
C ARG A 141 -6.21 1.44 -50.35
N SER A 142 -5.38 2.23 -51.02
CA SER A 142 -5.81 3.06 -52.14
C SER A 142 -5.14 2.57 -53.43
N VAL A 143 -5.92 2.53 -54.49
CA VAL A 143 -5.51 2.05 -55.83
C VAL A 143 -5.52 3.23 -56.78
N CYS A 144 -4.54 3.30 -57.68
CA CYS A 144 -4.52 4.24 -58.79
C CYS A 144 -5.60 3.85 -59.82
N LEU A 145 -6.59 4.72 -59.99
CA LEU A 145 -7.76 4.52 -60.84
C LEU A 145 -7.47 4.87 -62.31
N GLU A 146 -8.40 4.49 -63.19
CA GLU A 146 -8.31 4.69 -64.65
C GLU A 146 -8.28 6.16 -65.11
N ASN A 147 -8.68 7.07 -64.22
CA ASN A 147 -8.65 8.51 -64.40
C ASN A 147 -7.35 9.16 -63.90
N ALA A 148 -6.34 8.36 -63.56
CA ALA A 148 -5.06 8.80 -62.98
C ALA A 148 -5.19 9.49 -61.60
N SER A 149 -6.23 9.18 -60.84
CA SER A 149 -6.39 9.62 -59.44
C SER A 149 -6.37 8.44 -58.47
N TRP A 150 -5.98 8.70 -57.22
CA TRP A 150 -6.04 7.69 -56.16
C TRP A 150 -7.48 7.48 -55.70
N ALA A 151 -7.86 6.23 -55.49
CA ALA A 151 -9.14 5.87 -54.86
C ALA A 151 -9.29 6.56 -53.50
N TYR A 152 -10.53 6.79 -53.08
CA TYR A 152 -10.85 7.50 -51.84
C TYR A 152 -10.10 6.96 -50.63
N ILE A 153 -9.50 7.86 -49.86
CA ILE A 153 -8.81 7.57 -48.61
C ILE A 153 -9.54 8.32 -47.49
N PRO A 154 -10.20 7.63 -46.55
CA PRO A 154 -10.80 8.26 -45.38
C PRO A 154 -9.72 8.90 -44.51
N THR A 155 -10.07 9.96 -43.79
CA THR A 155 -9.20 10.52 -42.76
C THR A 155 -9.29 9.66 -41.49
N PRO A 156 -8.17 9.21 -40.90
CA PRO A 156 -8.19 8.48 -39.63
C PRO A 156 -8.84 9.32 -38.53
N GLU A 157 -9.74 8.70 -37.78
CA GLU A 157 -10.35 9.31 -36.61
C GLU A 157 -9.84 8.67 -35.32
N ARG A 158 -9.90 9.43 -34.22
CA ARG A 158 -9.56 8.93 -32.88
C ARG A 158 -10.47 7.76 -32.51
N ILE A 159 -9.87 6.64 -32.09
CA ILE A 159 -10.62 5.45 -31.67
C ILE A 159 -11.49 5.74 -30.45
N TYR A 160 -12.58 5.00 -30.29
CA TYR A 160 -13.46 5.11 -29.13
C TYR A 160 -13.07 4.11 -28.05
N CYS A 161 -12.85 4.59 -26.83
CA CYS A 161 -12.80 3.72 -25.66
C CYS A 161 -14.22 3.46 -25.17
N LYS A 162 -14.57 2.19 -25.01
CA LYS A 162 -15.84 1.82 -24.38
C LYS A 162 -15.74 2.05 -22.86
N LEU A 163 -16.12 3.23 -22.40
CA LEU A 163 -16.74 3.36 -21.07
C LEU A 163 -18.11 2.69 -21.20
N SER A 164 -18.22 1.39 -20.94
CA SER A 164 -19.56 0.80 -20.89
C SER A 164 -20.24 1.39 -19.66
N ASP A 165 -21.35 2.08 -19.86
CA ASP A 165 -22.17 2.59 -18.76
C ASP A 165 -22.59 1.43 -17.83
N GLN A 166 -22.59 0.19 -18.34
CA GLN A 166 -22.76 -1.06 -17.58
C GLN A 166 -21.60 -1.38 -16.62
N ASN A 167 -20.35 -1.04 -16.95
CA ASN A 167 -19.21 -1.20 -16.05
C ASN A 167 -19.20 -0.11 -14.97
N LEU A 168 -19.57 1.13 -15.31
CA LEU A 168 -19.65 2.22 -14.32
C LEU A 168 -20.73 1.97 -13.27
N THR A 169 -21.91 1.47 -13.67
CA THR A 169 -22.95 1.07 -12.72
C THR A 169 -22.59 -0.15 -11.88
N ALA A 170 -21.65 -0.97 -12.35
CA ALA A 170 -21.15 -2.13 -11.62
C ALA A 170 -20.05 -1.76 -10.61
N ILE A 171 -19.37 -0.63 -10.80
CA ILE A 171 -18.38 -0.14 -9.85
C ILE A 171 -19.11 0.58 -8.71
N ALA A 172 -19.17 -0.07 -7.55
CA ALA A 172 -19.87 0.45 -6.38
C ALA A 172 -19.33 1.83 -5.96
N ASN A 173 -20.26 2.78 -5.79
CA ASN A 173 -20.04 4.12 -5.22
C ASN A 173 -19.05 5.01 -6.00
N VAL A 174 -18.90 4.83 -7.32
CA VAL A 174 -18.10 5.73 -8.19
C VAL A 174 -18.99 6.65 -9.01
N THR A 175 -18.58 7.90 -9.17
CA THR A 175 -19.17 8.90 -10.07
C THR A 175 -18.13 9.37 -11.08
N VAL A 176 -18.55 9.60 -12.32
CA VAL A 176 -17.66 10.12 -13.37
C VAL A 176 -17.90 11.62 -13.52
N LEU A 177 -16.84 12.40 -13.32
CA LEU A 177 -16.81 13.85 -13.51
C LEU A 177 -15.85 14.22 -14.66
N ASN A 178 -15.94 15.47 -15.13
CA ASN A 178 -15.01 16.05 -16.10
C ASN A 178 -14.80 15.22 -17.39
N LEU A 179 -15.84 14.53 -17.86
CA LEU A 179 -15.78 13.74 -19.08
C LEU A 179 -15.68 14.67 -20.30
N THR A 180 -14.48 14.73 -20.89
CA THR A 180 -14.19 15.54 -22.08
C THR A 180 -14.66 14.86 -23.38
N GLY A 181 -14.79 13.52 -23.34
CA GLY A 181 -15.25 12.70 -24.45
C GLY A 181 -14.94 11.22 -24.20
N ARG A 182 -15.13 10.38 -25.23
CA ARG A 182 -14.91 8.92 -25.16
C ARG A 182 -13.92 8.41 -26.21
N ARG A 183 -13.07 9.28 -26.74
CA ARG A 183 -12.09 8.97 -27.78
C ARG A 183 -10.67 8.99 -27.24
N TYR A 184 -9.72 8.43 -28.00
CA TYR A 184 -8.30 8.44 -27.66
C TYR A 184 -7.83 9.83 -27.20
N GLN A 185 -7.09 9.87 -26.08
CA GLN A 185 -6.64 11.07 -25.38
C GLN A 185 -7.73 11.92 -24.69
N ASP A 186 -9.01 11.52 -24.74
CA ASP A 186 -10.00 12.13 -23.88
C ASP A 186 -9.79 11.68 -22.43
N ASN A 187 -10.09 12.60 -21.51
CA ASN A 187 -9.92 12.43 -20.08
C ASN A 187 -11.27 12.39 -19.36
N ALA A 188 -11.28 11.73 -18.22
CA ALA A 188 -12.36 11.77 -17.24
C ALA A 188 -11.78 11.65 -15.82
N SER A 189 -12.58 11.98 -14.82
CA SER A 189 -12.22 11.87 -13.41
C SER A 189 -13.19 10.92 -12.71
N LEU A 190 -12.66 9.91 -12.03
CA LEU A 190 -13.44 9.01 -11.17
C LEU A 190 -13.41 9.55 -9.74
N VAL A 191 -14.58 9.74 -9.14
CA VAL A 191 -14.72 10.25 -7.77
C VAL A 191 -15.59 9.31 -6.96
N CYS A 192 -15.14 8.97 -5.75
CA CYS A 192 -15.93 8.17 -4.83
C CYS A 192 -17.07 8.99 -4.22
N PHE A 193 -18.26 8.40 -4.15
CA PHE A 193 -19.40 8.98 -3.47
C PHE A 193 -19.24 8.85 -1.96
N ASN A 194 -19.02 9.97 -1.28
CA ASN A 194 -19.00 10.03 0.18
C ASN A 194 -20.43 10.09 0.72
N SER A 195 -20.66 9.43 1.85
CA SER A 195 -21.92 9.50 2.59
C SER A 195 -21.72 10.24 3.91
N THR A 196 -22.81 10.50 4.64
CA THR A 196 -22.75 11.12 5.97
C THR A 196 -22.08 10.24 7.02
N THR A 197 -22.00 8.93 6.80
CA THR A 197 -21.50 7.94 7.77
C THR A 197 -20.22 7.25 7.33
N HIS A 198 -19.82 7.42 6.07
CA HIS A 198 -18.67 6.74 5.47
C HIS A 198 -18.00 7.64 4.44
N GLU A 199 -16.67 7.74 4.54
CA GLU A 199 -15.82 8.30 3.50
C GLU A 199 -15.24 7.16 2.65
N PHE A 200 -15.33 7.29 1.34
CA PHE A 200 -14.82 6.31 0.39
C PHE A 200 -13.60 6.88 -0.34
N SER A 201 -12.63 6.04 -0.65
CA SER A 201 -11.43 6.46 -1.38
C SER A 201 -11.00 5.45 -2.44
N LEU A 202 -10.39 5.98 -3.51
CA LEU A 202 -9.60 5.23 -4.47
C LEU A 202 -8.19 5.00 -3.90
N ARG A 203 -7.31 4.30 -4.62
CA ARG A 203 -5.95 3.88 -4.15
C ARG A 203 -5.25 4.97 -3.31
N ASN A 204 -4.55 4.58 -2.24
CA ASN A 204 -3.75 5.49 -1.39
C ASN A 204 -4.48 6.72 -0.82
N ASP A 205 -5.78 6.60 -0.53
CA ASP A 205 -6.62 7.65 0.06
C ASP A 205 -6.93 8.84 -0.83
N GLU A 206 -6.68 8.72 -2.13
CA GLU A 206 -7.13 9.69 -3.11
C GLU A 206 -8.65 9.62 -3.27
N LEU A 207 -9.30 10.79 -3.22
CA LEU A 207 -10.75 10.92 -3.39
C LEU A 207 -11.16 11.03 -4.88
N GLN A 208 -10.19 11.36 -5.74
CA GLN A 208 -10.36 11.56 -7.17
C GLN A 208 -9.19 10.94 -7.91
N PHE A 209 -9.48 10.26 -9.02
CA PHE A 209 -8.48 9.65 -9.88
C PHE A 209 -8.78 9.99 -11.35
N ASP A 210 -7.79 10.52 -12.06
CA ASP A 210 -7.95 10.91 -13.46
C ASP A 210 -7.56 9.76 -14.39
N ILE A 211 -8.39 9.56 -15.41
CA ILE A 211 -8.32 8.45 -16.35
C ILE A 211 -8.24 8.99 -17.76
N THR A 212 -7.48 8.33 -18.62
CA THR A 212 -7.28 8.73 -20.02
C THR A 212 -7.56 7.54 -20.95
N CYS A 213 -8.22 7.79 -22.09
CA CYS A 213 -8.46 6.75 -23.10
C CYS A 213 -7.17 6.44 -23.89
N MET A 214 -6.79 5.16 -23.89
CA MET A 214 -5.54 4.64 -24.45
C MET A 214 -5.72 4.07 -25.87
N ALA A 215 -4.60 3.80 -26.55
CA ALA A 215 -4.58 3.32 -27.93
C ALA A 215 -5.10 1.88 -28.11
N ASP A 216 -5.28 1.12 -27.03
CA ASP A 216 -5.81 -0.25 -27.01
C ASP A 216 -7.33 -0.32 -26.75
N LYS A 217 -8.04 0.82 -26.91
CA LYS A 217 -9.48 0.98 -26.69
C LYS A 217 -9.91 0.84 -25.21
N ARG A 218 -8.96 0.90 -24.27
CA ARG A 218 -9.19 0.84 -22.82
C ARG A 218 -8.83 2.16 -22.15
N TRP A 219 -9.35 2.40 -20.95
CA TRP A 219 -8.93 3.53 -20.15
C TRP A 219 -7.72 3.17 -19.28
N THR A 220 -6.90 4.16 -18.91
CA THR A 220 -5.78 3.96 -17.98
C THR A 220 -6.25 3.28 -16.69
N ASP A 221 -5.44 2.35 -16.17
CA ASP A 221 -5.70 1.60 -14.93
C ASP A 221 -6.90 0.63 -14.93
N GLU A 222 -7.66 0.56 -16.04
CA GLU A 222 -8.57 -0.55 -16.32
C GLU A 222 -7.78 -1.87 -16.37
N ILE A 223 -6.61 -1.86 -17.02
CA ILE A 223 -5.69 -2.99 -17.15
C ILE A 223 -5.10 -3.40 -15.79
N ALA A 224 -4.95 -2.46 -14.86
CA ALA A 224 -4.43 -2.71 -13.52
C ALA A 224 -5.51 -3.24 -12.55
N GLY A 225 -6.77 -3.39 -13.01
CA GLY A 225 -7.90 -3.88 -12.20
C GLY A 225 -8.35 -2.90 -11.11
N VAL A 226 -7.82 -1.67 -11.11
CA VAL A 226 -8.05 -0.67 -10.06
C VAL A 226 -9.50 -0.21 -10.04
N TRP A 227 -10.11 -0.10 -11.22
CA TRP A 227 -11.51 0.30 -11.38
C TRP A 227 -12.46 -0.77 -10.88
N ILE A 228 -12.11 -2.04 -11.10
CA ILE A 228 -12.92 -3.21 -10.73
C ILE A 228 -12.95 -3.40 -9.21
N ALA A 229 -11.88 -2.98 -8.51
CA ALA A 229 -11.84 -2.98 -7.05
C ALA A 229 -12.80 -1.97 -6.42
N GLY A 230 -13.20 -0.94 -7.17
CA GLY A 230 -14.16 0.08 -6.76
C GLY A 230 -13.70 0.95 -5.58
N CYS A 231 -14.67 1.68 -5.02
CA CYS A 231 -14.44 2.51 -3.85
C CYS A 231 -14.38 1.67 -2.58
N ARG A 232 -13.29 1.81 -1.82
CA ARG A 232 -13.18 1.18 -0.49
C ARG A 232 -13.53 2.18 0.60
N ILE A 233 -14.18 1.68 1.65
CA ILE A 233 -14.46 2.47 2.85
C ILE A 233 -13.13 2.82 3.50
N LYS A 234 -12.96 4.09 3.84
CA LYS A 234 -11.80 4.57 4.59
C LYS A 234 -11.95 4.14 6.05
N MET A 235 -10.91 3.50 6.58
CA MET A 235 -10.91 2.94 7.93
C MET A 235 -9.73 3.48 8.75
N CYS A 236 -9.97 3.77 10.03
CA CYS A 236 -8.94 3.91 11.05
C CYS A 236 -8.46 2.53 11.51
N PRO A 237 -7.18 2.41 11.95
CA PRO A 237 -6.71 1.21 12.62
C PRO A 237 -7.53 0.94 13.89
N SER A 238 -7.44 -0.29 14.39
CA SER A 238 -8.06 -0.67 15.66
C SER A 238 -7.73 0.36 16.74
N PRO A 239 -8.73 0.88 17.47
CA PRO A 239 -8.50 1.91 18.47
C PRO A 239 -7.59 1.38 19.57
N THR A 240 -6.42 2.00 19.73
CA THR A 240 -5.51 1.72 20.84
C THR A 240 -5.73 2.76 21.93
N ILE A 241 -6.28 2.33 23.06
CA ILE A 241 -6.38 3.17 24.25
C ILE A 241 -4.97 3.27 24.86
N PRO A 242 -4.46 4.47 25.20
CA PRO A 242 -3.17 4.61 25.88
C PRO A 242 -3.13 3.83 27.20
N THR A 243 -2.15 2.94 27.36
CA THR A 243 -1.81 2.34 28.67
C THR A 243 -1.01 3.35 29.48
N VAL A 244 -1.34 3.50 30.77
CA VAL A 244 -0.47 4.25 31.69
C VAL A 244 0.25 3.23 32.56
N PRO A 245 1.59 3.14 32.48
CA PRO A 245 2.36 2.31 33.39
C PRO A 245 2.26 2.89 34.80
N TYR A 246 1.95 2.04 35.79
CA TYR A 246 2.10 2.39 37.20
C TYR A 246 2.95 1.32 37.90
N GLN A 247 3.74 1.76 38.87
CA GLN A 247 4.57 0.85 39.67
C GLN A 247 3.78 0.39 40.90
N ILE A 248 3.54 -0.91 41.01
CA ILE A 248 3.11 -1.50 42.29
C ILE A 248 4.38 -1.91 43.02
N VAL A 249 4.76 -1.17 44.07
CA VAL A 249 5.89 -1.56 44.92
C VAL A 249 5.45 -2.69 45.85
N ARG A 250 5.31 -3.89 45.29
CA ARG A 250 5.34 -5.13 46.08
C ARG A 250 6.38 -6.11 45.54
N GLU A 251 6.76 -6.02 44.26
CA GLU A 251 7.70 -6.95 43.61
C GLU A 251 8.37 -6.30 42.38
N SER A 252 9.13 -5.21 42.53
CA SER A 252 10.08 -4.66 41.51
C SER A 252 9.66 -4.72 40.01
N SER A 253 8.37 -4.62 39.70
CA SER A 253 7.84 -4.84 38.34
C SER A 253 6.87 -3.71 37.96
N ASN A 254 7.07 -3.18 36.76
CA ASN A 254 6.17 -2.21 36.13
C ASN A 254 4.90 -2.94 35.68
N VAL A 255 3.74 -2.62 36.25
CA VAL A 255 2.46 -3.11 35.75
C VAL A 255 1.88 -2.04 34.82
N SER A 256 1.72 -2.38 33.54
CA SER A 256 1.04 -1.52 32.58
C SER A 256 -0.38 -2.03 32.40
N GLN A 257 -1.38 -1.21 32.75
CA GLN A 257 -2.79 -1.50 32.47
C GLN A 257 -3.44 -0.36 31.69
N ASN A 258 -4.48 -0.70 30.93
CA ASN A 258 -5.37 0.28 30.32
C ASN A 258 -6.14 0.99 31.43
N LEU A 259 -6.08 2.33 31.49
CA LEU A 259 -6.83 3.10 32.49
C LEU A 259 -8.27 3.44 32.06
N ALA A 260 -8.59 3.15 30.80
CA ALA A 260 -9.88 3.43 30.19
C ALA A 260 -10.32 2.25 29.34
N ILE A 261 -11.62 2.15 29.12
CA ILE A 261 -12.27 1.15 28.28
C ILE A 261 -13.18 1.86 27.28
N ILE A 262 -13.30 1.27 26.08
CA ILE A 262 -14.32 1.69 25.11
C ILE A 262 -15.65 1.10 25.55
N THR A 263 -16.68 1.93 25.66
CA THR A 263 -17.98 1.55 26.25
C THR A 263 -19.03 1.11 25.24
N THR A 264 -18.66 0.90 23.98
CA THR A 264 -19.60 0.48 22.95
C THR A 264 -20.06 -0.96 23.18
N VAL A 265 -21.35 -1.20 23.00
CA VAL A 265 -21.94 -2.55 23.02
C VAL A 265 -22.45 -2.84 21.61
N PRO A 266 -21.87 -3.83 20.88
CA PRO A 266 -20.78 -4.74 21.25
C PRO A 266 -19.38 -4.12 21.27
N PRO A 267 -18.39 -4.78 21.92
CA PRO A 267 -16.99 -4.33 21.92
C PRO A 267 -16.44 -4.31 20.50
N VAL A 268 -15.93 -3.17 20.05
CA VAL A 268 -15.42 -3.06 18.68
C VAL A 268 -14.07 -3.73 18.55
N THR A 269 -14.00 -4.73 17.68
CA THR A 269 -12.76 -5.42 17.32
C THR A 269 -12.43 -5.09 15.87
N GLY A 270 -11.20 -4.64 15.64
CA GLY A 270 -10.71 -4.33 14.29
C GLY A 270 -10.86 -2.86 13.87
N ALA A 271 -10.60 -2.64 12.59
CA ALA A 271 -10.60 -1.33 11.95
C ALA A 271 -12.01 -0.71 11.92
N GLN A 272 -12.09 0.59 12.15
CA GLN A 272 -13.37 1.33 12.22
C GLN A 272 -13.49 2.30 11.07
N THR A 273 -14.72 2.58 10.64
CA THR A 273 -14.97 3.53 9.55
C THR A 273 -14.71 4.97 10.00
N VAL A 274 -14.28 5.83 9.08
CA VAL A 274 -14.13 7.26 9.36
C VAL A 274 -15.45 7.87 9.83
N PHE A 275 -15.36 8.81 10.78
CA PHE A 275 -16.46 9.43 11.54
C PHE A 275 -17.12 8.53 12.59
N THR A 276 -16.61 7.32 12.82
CA THR A 276 -17.04 6.53 13.98
C THR A 276 -16.65 7.24 15.28
N GLU A 277 -17.64 7.45 16.15
CA GLU A 277 -17.47 7.97 17.50
C GLU A 277 -17.56 6.83 18.51
N LEU A 278 -16.49 6.62 19.27
CA LEU A 278 -16.42 5.59 20.31
C LEU A 278 -16.36 6.24 21.69
N GLY A 279 -17.36 5.97 22.52
CA GLY A 279 -17.38 6.40 23.91
C GLY A 279 -16.24 5.77 24.71
N VAL A 280 -15.60 6.57 25.56
CA VAL A 280 -14.50 6.14 26.44
C VAL A 280 -14.88 6.40 27.89
N ALA A 281 -14.77 5.37 28.74
CA ALA A 281 -14.95 5.49 30.18
C ALA A 281 -13.69 5.08 30.93
N CYS A 282 -13.47 5.72 32.08
CA CYS A 282 -12.39 5.36 32.98
C CYS A 282 -12.75 4.11 33.79
N LEU A 283 -11.74 3.31 34.13
CA LEU A 283 -11.90 2.22 35.09
C LEU A 283 -12.22 2.76 36.49
N GLU A 284 -12.75 1.89 37.35
CA GLU A 284 -13.00 2.22 38.75
C GLU A 284 -11.72 2.75 39.44
N GLY A 285 -11.85 3.83 40.22
CA GLY A 285 -10.71 4.49 40.84
C GLY A 285 -9.95 5.48 39.96
N PHE A 286 -10.44 5.69 38.73
CA PHE A 286 -9.95 6.71 37.81
C PHE A 286 -11.08 7.64 37.38
N TRP A 287 -10.75 8.89 37.09
CA TRP A 287 -11.72 9.87 36.63
C TRP A 287 -11.22 10.61 35.39
N ARG A 288 -12.17 11.10 34.59
CA ARG A 288 -11.92 11.86 33.35
C ARG A 288 -11.86 13.36 33.68
N PRO A 289 -10.78 14.08 33.33
CA PRO A 289 -10.71 15.54 33.45
C PRO A 289 -11.87 16.21 32.73
N ALA A 290 -12.35 17.35 33.24
CA ALA A 290 -13.44 18.09 32.58
C ALA A 290 -13.06 18.61 31.18
N SER A 291 -11.77 18.81 30.91
CA SER A 291 -11.21 19.19 29.61
C SER A 291 -11.14 18.04 28.61
N ALA A 292 -11.13 16.79 29.09
CA ALA A 292 -10.89 15.62 28.26
C ALA A 292 -12.19 15.19 27.54
N PRO A 293 -12.12 14.78 26.25
CA PRO A 293 -13.31 14.38 25.50
C PRO A 293 -13.90 13.06 26.01
N ALA A 294 -15.23 12.92 25.94
CA ALA A 294 -15.96 11.72 26.39
C ALA A 294 -15.89 10.55 25.37
N ALA A 295 -15.44 10.86 24.16
CA ALA A 295 -15.36 9.92 23.06
C ALA A 295 -14.13 10.23 22.20
N ILE A 296 -13.62 9.20 21.51
CA ILE A 296 -12.64 9.34 20.44
C ILE A 296 -13.35 9.21 19.09
N ILE A 297 -12.95 10.02 18.13
CA ILE A 297 -13.55 10.04 16.80
C ILE A 297 -12.49 9.62 15.79
N CYS A 298 -12.83 8.68 14.89
CA CYS A 298 -11.98 8.34 13.76
C CYS A 298 -12.04 9.47 12.72
N GLN A 299 -10.93 10.18 12.52
CA GLN A 299 -10.88 11.34 11.62
C GLN A 299 -10.64 10.93 10.17
N ALA A 300 -10.92 11.85 9.23
CA ALA A 300 -10.57 11.69 7.81
C ALA A 300 -9.07 11.50 7.57
N SER A 301 -8.20 11.80 8.54
CA SER A 301 -6.76 11.50 8.47
C SER A 301 -6.40 10.04 8.73
N LYS A 302 -7.39 9.16 9.00
CA LYS A 302 -7.22 7.79 9.53
C LYS A 302 -6.59 7.71 10.92
N ASN A 303 -6.57 8.83 11.63
CA ASN A 303 -6.13 8.89 13.01
C ASN A 303 -7.32 9.09 13.94
N TRP A 304 -7.24 8.47 15.12
CA TRP A 304 -8.15 8.77 16.21
C TRP A 304 -7.81 10.13 16.80
N THR A 305 -8.83 10.89 17.19
CA THR A 305 -8.62 12.10 18.00
C THR A 305 -7.82 11.78 19.27
N SER A 306 -6.97 12.70 19.70
CA SER A 306 -6.19 12.54 20.93
C SER A 306 -7.10 12.37 22.16
N PHE A 307 -6.80 11.37 22.99
CA PHE A 307 -7.45 11.17 24.28
C PHE A 307 -6.54 11.68 25.40
N GLU A 308 -6.99 12.70 26.13
CA GLU A 308 -6.39 13.09 27.41
C GLU A 308 -6.77 12.02 28.44
N GLY A 309 -5.81 11.16 28.79
CA GLY A 309 -5.99 9.94 29.57
C GLY A 309 -6.78 10.09 30.88
N CYS A 310 -7.26 8.96 31.39
CA CYS A 310 -7.84 8.90 32.73
C CYS A 310 -6.79 9.14 33.81
N ILE A 311 -7.16 9.88 34.84
CA ILE A 311 -6.27 10.24 35.95
C ILE A 311 -6.65 9.50 37.23
N ARG A 312 -5.63 9.16 38.02
CA ARG A 312 -5.77 8.45 39.29
C ARG A 312 -6.49 9.32 40.32
N HIS A 313 -7.46 8.77 41.05
CA HIS A 313 -8.04 9.47 42.19
C HIS A 313 -6.97 9.82 43.23
N ALA A 314 -7.16 10.96 43.90
CA ALA A 314 -6.29 11.38 45.00
C ALA A 314 -6.50 10.47 46.23
N CYS A 315 -5.42 10.22 46.94
CA CYS A 315 -5.41 9.55 48.23
C CYS A 315 -5.21 10.59 49.33
N THR A 316 -5.78 10.32 50.49
CA THR A 316 -5.46 11.07 51.71
C THR A 316 -4.01 10.81 52.11
N GLU A 317 -3.49 11.60 53.04
CA GLU A 317 -2.18 11.33 53.62
C GLU A 317 -2.12 9.91 54.23
N PRO A 318 -0.97 9.24 54.12
CA PRO A 318 -0.77 7.89 54.65
C PRO A 318 -0.88 7.89 56.18
N PRO A 319 -1.36 6.79 56.78
CA PRO A 319 -1.50 6.69 58.24
C PRO A 319 -0.15 6.93 58.94
N THR A 320 -0.14 7.74 59.99
CA THR A 320 1.04 7.90 60.85
C THR A 320 1.09 6.77 61.88
N VAL A 321 2.24 6.10 61.99
CA VAL A 321 2.47 5.08 63.02
C VAL A 321 3.58 5.57 63.96
N GLU A 322 3.29 5.58 65.26
CA GLU A 322 4.28 5.97 66.27
C GLU A 322 5.50 5.04 66.24
N HIS A 323 6.68 5.60 66.50
CA HIS A 323 7.98 4.93 66.39
C HIS A 323 8.35 4.46 64.97
N SER A 324 7.66 4.98 63.95
CA SER A 324 7.96 4.72 62.55
C SER A 324 8.33 6.00 61.81
N ILE A 325 9.24 5.86 60.83
CA ILE A 325 9.62 6.93 59.93
C ILE A 325 9.14 6.56 58.53
N ILE A 326 8.38 7.45 57.90
CA ILE A 326 7.92 7.27 56.52
C ILE A 326 9.08 7.63 55.58
N GLY A 327 9.66 6.62 54.92
CA GLY A 327 10.65 6.81 53.86
C GLY A 327 9.96 7.24 52.57
N ARG A 328 10.29 8.43 52.06
CA ARG A 328 9.83 8.89 50.75
C ARG A 328 10.64 8.23 49.63
N ASN A 329 10.18 7.08 49.15
CA ASN A 329 10.69 6.52 47.90
C ASN A 329 9.83 7.06 46.75
N TYR A 330 10.22 8.19 46.15
CA TYR A 330 9.53 8.74 44.99
C TYR A 330 10.07 8.12 43.70
N SER A 331 9.20 7.44 42.98
CA SER A 331 9.29 7.35 41.52
C SER A 331 8.18 8.23 40.93
N ASN A 332 8.56 9.48 40.62
CA ASN A 332 7.96 10.46 39.69
C ASN A 332 6.51 10.93 39.90
N LEU A 333 6.34 12.19 40.38
CA LEU A 333 5.58 13.28 39.72
C LEU A 333 5.57 14.55 40.59
N PRO A 334 5.61 15.77 40.00
CA PRO A 334 5.54 17.04 40.71
C PRO A 334 4.08 17.37 41.11
N GLU A 335 3.92 18.09 42.23
CA GLU A 335 2.65 18.51 42.88
C GLU A 335 2.00 17.51 43.87
N GLU A 336 2.65 17.39 45.03
CA GLU A 336 2.11 17.39 46.42
C GLU A 336 0.91 16.51 46.87
N ARG A 337 0.37 15.54 46.13
CA ARG A 337 -0.63 14.59 46.70
C ARG A 337 -0.46 13.14 46.26
N PHE A 338 -0.61 12.21 47.21
CA PHE A 338 -0.67 10.76 46.97
C PHE A 338 -1.86 10.41 46.05
N ARG A 339 -1.70 9.41 45.19
CA ARG A 339 -2.71 8.95 44.24
C ARG A 339 -2.91 7.44 44.33
N LEU A 340 -4.01 6.95 43.75
CA LEU A 340 -4.34 5.53 43.74
C LEU A 340 -3.15 4.68 43.27
N TYR A 341 -2.89 3.55 43.94
CA TYR A 341 -1.73 2.67 43.75
C TYR A 341 -0.35 3.22 44.15
N ASP A 342 -0.25 4.46 44.63
CA ASP A 342 0.99 4.91 45.25
C ASP A 342 1.26 4.11 46.53
N THR A 343 2.54 3.90 46.82
CA THR A 343 3.00 3.15 47.98
C THR A 343 3.90 4.00 48.86
N THR A 344 3.76 3.82 50.17
CA THR A 344 4.63 4.45 51.16
C THR A 344 5.39 3.38 51.93
N TYR A 345 6.65 3.68 52.22
CA TYR A 345 7.53 2.81 52.98
C TYR A 345 7.61 3.29 54.42
N TYR A 346 7.50 2.37 55.36
CA TYR A 346 7.65 2.63 56.78
C TYR A 346 8.85 1.86 57.29
N ASP A 347 9.78 2.57 57.93
CA ASP A 347 10.91 1.99 58.65
C ASP A 347 10.69 2.15 60.15
N SER A 348 11.09 1.16 60.93
CA SER A 348 11.02 1.20 62.38
C SER A 348 12.17 1.98 62.98
N GLU A 349 11.88 2.80 63.99
CA GLU A 349 12.91 3.34 64.86
C GLU A 349 13.71 2.20 65.53
N PRO A 350 15.00 2.42 65.86
CA PRO A 350 15.83 1.42 66.52
C PRO A 350 15.16 0.84 67.78
N GLY A 351 15.15 -0.48 67.91
CA GLY A 351 14.53 -1.20 69.04
C GLY A 351 13.05 -1.55 68.88
N TYR A 352 12.38 -1.05 67.84
CA TYR A 352 10.99 -1.37 67.52
C TYR A 352 10.90 -2.31 66.31
N ARG A 353 9.78 -3.04 66.21
CA ARG A 353 9.42 -3.86 65.04
C ARG A 353 7.91 -3.85 64.82
N PHE A 354 7.47 -4.12 63.60
CA PHE A 354 6.04 -4.28 63.31
C PHE A 354 5.49 -5.56 63.96
N SER A 355 4.38 -5.44 64.69
CA SER A 355 3.85 -6.50 65.56
C SER A 355 3.50 -7.80 64.84
N VAL A 356 3.01 -7.71 63.60
CA VAL A 356 2.48 -8.87 62.86
C VAL A 356 3.50 -9.48 61.89
N VAL A 357 4.28 -8.65 61.20
CA VAL A 357 5.25 -9.12 60.18
C VAL A 357 6.63 -9.43 60.77
N GLU A 358 6.89 -9.08 62.03
CA GLU A 358 8.17 -9.26 62.73
C GLU A 358 9.39 -8.65 62.02
N ARG A 359 9.16 -7.74 61.07
CA ARG A 359 10.18 -7.00 60.32
C ARG A 359 10.35 -5.59 60.86
N ASN A 360 11.48 -4.98 60.53
CA ASN A 360 11.79 -3.57 60.78
C ASN A 360 11.19 -2.65 59.70
N TRP A 361 10.55 -3.19 58.66
CA TRP A 361 9.95 -2.39 57.61
C TRP A 361 8.59 -2.93 57.16
N HIS A 362 7.74 -2.03 56.67
CA HIS A 362 6.41 -2.36 56.13
C HIS A 362 6.04 -1.38 55.00
N PHE A 363 5.11 -1.77 54.14
CA PHE A 363 4.60 -0.91 53.06
C PHE A 363 3.10 -0.71 53.20
N ALA A 364 2.63 0.52 53.00
CA ALA A 364 1.22 0.80 52.75
C ALA A 364 1.01 1.12 51.27
N SER A 365 -0.10 0.68 50.72
CA SER A 365 -0.51 0.97 49.34
C SER A 365 -1.87 1.64 49.36
N CYS A 366 -2.07 2.68 48.56
CA CYS A 366 -3.39 3.27 48.41
C CYS A 366 -4.24 2.46 47.41
N LEU A 367 -5.41 1.98 47.84
CA LEU A 367 -6.34 1.15 47.07
C LEU A 367 -7.70 1.84 46.91
N TRP A 368 -8.51 1.31 45.98
CA TRP A 368 -9.85 1.79 45.69
C TRP A 368 -10.91 0.91 46.37
N ASN A 369 -11.93 1.53 46.96
CA ASN A 369 -13.09 0.85 47.50
C ASN A 369 -14.31 1.13 46.61
N SER A 370 -14.75 0.12 45.86
CA SER A 370 -15.88 0.21 44.93
C SER A 370 -17.23 0.46 45.61
N THR A 371 -17.40 -0.02 46.85
CA THR A 371 -18.66 0.15 47.59
C THR A 371 -18.86 1.58 48.10
N SER A 372 -17.79 2.23 48.54
CA SER A 372 -17.83 3.60 49.07
C SER A 372 -17.40 4.66 48.06
N ASN A 373 -16.90 4.25 46.89
CA ASN A 373 -16.37 5.13 45.84
C ASN A 373 -15.26 6.07 46.35
N THR A 374 -14.41 5.56 47.26
CA THR A 374 -13.32 6.31 47.91
C THR A 374 -12.01 5.53 47.92
N THR A 375 -10.89 6.24 48.11
CA THR A 375 -9.56 5.66 48.27
C THR A 375 -9.24 5.38 49.74
N TYR A 376 -8.47 4.33 50.02
CA TYR A 376 -8.02 3.98 51.38
C TYR A 376 -6.62 3.37 51.37
N TRP A 377 -5.90 3.48 52.48
CA TRP A 377 -4.58 2.86 52.65
C TRP A 377 -4.72 1.44 53.21
N THR A 378 -3.91 0.50 52.71
CA THR A 378 -3.78 -0.83 53.34
C THR A 378 -3.32 -0.71 54.79
N GLU A 379 -3.75 -1.66 55.61
CA GLU A 379 -3.38 -1.66 57.03
C GLU A 379 -1.87 -1.68 57.26
N VAL A 380 -1.44 -0.79 58.16
CA VAL A 380 -0.09 -0.73 58.71
C VAL A 380 -0.17 -1.17 60.15
N TYR A 381 0.60 -2.19 60.50
CA TYR A 381 0.58 -2.75 61.84
C TYR A 381 1.23 -1.79 62.85
N ARG A 382 0.78 -1.84 64.10
CA ARG A 382 1.41 -1.09 65.18
C ARG A 382 2.82 -1.62 65.45
N MET A 383 3.66 -0.77 66.03
CA MET A 383 4.99 -1.18 66.47
C MET A 383 4.97 -1.78 67.87
N GLU A 384 5.89 -2.71 68.10
CA GLU A 384 6.15 -3.33 69.38
C GLU A 384 7.65 -3.37 69.65
N LEU A 385 8.02 -3.31 70.93
CA LEU A 385 9.41 -3.45 71.34
C LEU A 385 9.95 -4.81 70.93
N ARG A 386 11.14 -4.82 70.34
CA ARG A 386 11.83 -6.04 69.97
C ARG A 386 12.16 -6.83 71.24
N LYS A 387 11.53 -8.00 71.43
CA LYS A 387 11.85 -8.89 72.55
C LYS A 387 13.25 -9.47 72.32
N CYS A 388 14.18 -9.20 73.23
CA CYS A 388 15.45 -9.90 73.27
C CYS A 388 15.19 -11.37 73.64
N SER A 389 15.80 -12.30 72.91
CA SER A 389 15.87 -13.70 73.33
C SER A 389 16.49 -13.76 74.72
N ALA A 390 15.94 -14.61 75.61
CA ALA A 390 16.43 -14.80 76.96
C ALA A 390 17.96 -15.00 77.01
N PRO A 391 18.63 -14.61 78.11
CA PRO A 391 20.09 -14.69 78.24
C PRO A 391 20.58 -16.09 77.86
N SER A 392 21.36 -16.17 76.78
CA SER A 392 22.00 -17.41 76.38
C SER A 392 23.29 -17.54 77.17
N VAL A 393 23.42 -18.60 77.97
CA VAL A 393 24.70 -18.94 78.57
C VAL A 393 25.62 -19.41 77.44
N VAL A 394 26.51 -18.53 76.98
CA VAL A 394 27.53 -18.91 76.01
C VAL A 394 28.63 -19.61 76.78
N THR A 395 28.74 -20.92 76.57
CA THR A 395 29.79 -21.74 77.17
C THR A 395 30.92 -21.83 76.15
N THR A 396 32.05 -21.18 76.43
CA THR A 396 33.24 -21.29 75.58
C THR A 396 34.34 -22.05 76.30
N THR A 397 34.92 -23.03 75.60
CA THR A 397 36.01 -23.86 76.11
C THR A 397 37.32 -23.36 75.53
N TYR A 398 38.23 -22.89 76.37
CA TYR A 398 39.58 -22.51 75.94
C TYR A 398 40.57 -23.60 76.36
N THR A 399 41.55 -23.85 75.50
CA THR A 399 42.60 -24.85 75.75
C THR A 399 43.91 -24.12 76.00
N ILE A 400 44.42 -24.17 77.23
CA ILE A 400 45.67 -23.51 77.59
C ILE A 400 46.77 -24.59 77.61
N PRO A 401 47.87 -24.43 76.83
CA PRO A 401 48.97 -25.37 76.86
C PRO A 401 49.74 -25.21 78.18
N LYS A 402 49.72 -26.25 79.03
CA LYS A 402 50.50 -26.30 80.26
C LYS A 402 51.76 -27.13 80.02
N TRP A 403 52.91 -26.53 80.24
CA TRP A 403 54.20 -27.19 80.06
C TRP A 403 54.53 -28.06 81.28
N ASN A 404 54.70 -29.37 81.08
CA ASN A 404 55.11 -30.27 82.15
C ASN A 404 56.64 -30.44 82.15
N SER A 405 57.31 -29.83 83.14
CA SER A 405 58.78 -29.75 83.20
C SER A 405 59.49 -31.08 83.48
N THR A 406 58.78 -32.11 83.95
CA THR A 406 59.36 -33.44 84.23
C THR A 406 59.26 -34.42 83.06
N THR A 407 58.39 -34.18 82.08
CA THR A 407 58.25 -35.05 80.89
C THR A 407 58.53 -34.34 79.56
N ASN A 408 58.75 -33.01 79.57
CA ASN A 408 59.00 -32.18 78.38
C ASN A 408 57.94 -32.33 77.27
N ILE A 409 56.68 -32.54 77.66
CA ILE A 409 55.52 -32.65 76.75
C ILE A 409 54.53 -31.51 77.07
N ARG A 410 53.98 -30.86 76.03
CA ARG A 410 52.84 -29.93 76.17
C ARG A 410 51.58 -30.72 76.50
N LEU A 411 51.02 -30.48 77.68
CA LEU A 411 49.71 -31.01 78.04
C LEU A 411 48.68 -29.90 77.87
N ASN A 412 47.67 -30.14 77.03
CA ASN A 412 46.58 -29.21 76.78
C ASN A 412 45.55 -29.34 77.92
N GLN A 413 45.45 -28.36 78.82
CA GLN A 413 44.34 -28.29 79.77
C GLN A 413 43.21 -27.45 79.17
N THR A 414 42.06 -28.07 78.94
CA THR A 414 40.81 -27.38 78.61
C THR A 414 40.18 -26.82 79.88
N LYS A 415 39.91 -25.52 79.90
CA LYS A 415 39.14 -24.85 80.96
C LYS A 415 37.88 -24.26 80.31
N THR A 416 36.73 -24.66 80.83
CA THR A 416 35.43 -24.16 80.36
C THR A 416 35.05 -22.94 81.17
N VAL A 417 34.79 -21.80 80.52
CA VAL A 417 34.29 -20.59 81.17
C VAL A 417 32.85 -20.35 80.71
N GLN A 418 31.93 -20.18 81.67
CA GLN A 418 30.56 -19.78 81.38
C GLN A 418 30.43 -18.27 81.52
N LEU A 419 30.14 -17.60 80.42
CA LEU A 419 29.82 -16.18 80.42
C LEU A 419 28.29 -16.05 80.46
N THR A 420 27.79 -15.47 81.56
CA THR A 420 26.36 -15.15 81.70
C THR A 420 26.16 -13.69 81.29
N VAL A 421 25.58 -13.46 80.11
CA VAL A 421 25.23 -12.11 79.66
C VAL A 421 23.92 -11.73 80.34
N LEU A 422 23.97 -10.84 81.34
CA LEU A 422 22.77 -10.28 81.96
C LEU A 422 22.26 -9.11 81.10
N PRO A 423 20.96 -9.05 80.75
CA PRO A 423 20.40 -7.90 80.07
C PRO A 423 20.44 -6.69 81.03
N SER A 424 21.25 -5.68 80.72
CA SER A 424 21.19 -4.41 81.43
C SER A 424 19.98 -3.62 80.96
N ASN A 425 19.28 -2.98 81.89
CA ASN A 425 17.96 -2.33 81.74
C ASN A 425 17.98 -1.03 80.90
N LEU A 426 18.94 -0.86 80.01
CA LEU A 426 19.12 0.36 79.21
C LEU A 426 19.28 0.00 77.73
N SER A 427 18.44 0.65 76.94
CA SER A 427 18.40 0.72 75.48
C SER A 427 19.78 0.72 74.82
N LEU A 428 20.29 -0.45 74.47
CA LEU A 428 21.36 -0.58 73.48
C LEU A 428 21.02 -1.74 72.55
N ASP A 429 21.19 -1.46 71.27
CA ASP A 429 20.84 -2.27 70.12
C ASP A 429 21.13 -3.77 70.31
N CYS A 430 20.22 -4.60 69.81
CA CYS A 430 20.46 -6.04 69.66
C CYS A 430 21.59 -6.27 68.64
N PHE A 431 22.85 -6.03 69.03
CA PHE A 431 24.01 -6.46 68.27
C PHE A 431 24.13 -7.97 68.36
N THR A 432 24.21 -8.64 67.21
CA THR A 432 24.71 -10.01 67.13
C THR A 432 26.21 -9.97 67.38
N TRP A 433 26.67 -10.30 68.59
CA TRP A 433 28.09 -10.46 68.91
C TRP A 433 28.61 -11.76 68.30
N ASN A 434 29.03 -11.73 67.03
CA ASN A 434 29.59 -12.90 66.34
C ASN A 434 31.10 -13.07 66.53
N ASN A 435 31.80 -12.20 67.28
CA ASN A 435 33.23 -12.34 67.55
C ASN A 435 33.59 -11.76 68.93
N ILE A 436 33.89 -12.61 69.90
CA ILE A 436 34.57 -12.23 71.15
C ILE A 436 36.03 -12.66 71.00
N SER A 437 36.96 -11.70 70.96
CA SER A 437 38.41 -11.96 70.99
C SER A 437 38.97 -11.51 72.33
N CYS A 438 39.60 -12.41 73.09
CA CYS A 438 40.37 -12.06 74.29
C CYS A 438 41.84 -11.78 73.89
N GLU A 439 42.40 -10.65 74.31
CA GLU A 439 43.83 -10.37 74.19
C GLU A 439 44.63 -11.13 75.28
N GLU A 440 45.76 -11.74 74.91
CA GLU A 440 46.62 -12.49 75.84
C GLU A 440 47.29 -11.55 76.86
N GLY A 441 46.89 -11.65 78.13
CA GLY A 441 47.58 -11.02 79.26
C GLY A 441 48.81 -11.82 79.72
N HIS A 442 49.88 -11.10 80.04
CA HIS A 442 51.22 -11.59 80.42
C HIS A 442 51.25 -12.77 81.42
N TYR A 443 52.10 -13.76 81.11
CA TYR A 443 52.46 -14.91 81.96
C TYR A 443 53.33 -14.44 83.16
N GLU A 444 52.81 -14.52 84.39
CA GLU A 444 53.62 -14.54 85.62
C GLU A 444 53.73 -15.98 86.19
N PRO A 445 54.83 -16.36 86.86
CA PRO A 445 55.20 -17.76 87.09
C PRO A 445 54.38 -18.49 88.16
N ASN A 446 53.46 -17.81 88.83
CA ASN A 446 52.67 -18.36 89.93
C ASN A 446 51.16 -18.23 89.66
N GLY A 447 50.63 -19.06 88.75
CA GLY A 447 49.21 -19.43 88.66
C GLY A 447 48.20 -18.28 88.44
N ILE A 448 47.59 -18.25 87.25
CA ILE A 448 46.47 -17.33 86.94
C ILE A 448 45.19 -17.82 87.64
N ASP A 449 44.82 -17.20 88.76
CA ASP A 449 43.59 -17.52 89.51
C ASP A 449 42.36 -16.66 89.13
N SER A 450 42.46 -15.76 88.15
CA SER A 450 41.28 -15.15 87.51
C SER A 450 41.58 -14.55 86.12
N ILE A 451 40.57 -14.58 85.24
CA ILE A 451 40.50 -13.87 83.96
C ILE A 451 39.39 -12.82 84.15
N GLN A 452 39.66 -11.55 83.83
CA GLN A 452 38.64 -10.49 83.86
C GLN A 452 37.89 -10.41 82.53
#